data_AF-A0AAD1WLU4-F1
#
_entry.id   AF-A0AAD1WLU4-F1
#
_cell.length_a   1.000
_cell.length_b   1.000
_cell.length_c   1.000
_cell.angle_alpha   90.00
_cell.angle_beta   90.00
_cell.angle_gamma   90.00
#
_symmetry.space_group_name_H-M   'P 1'
#
loop_
_entity.id
_entity.type
_entity.pdbx_description
1 polymer ?
#
loop_
_entity_poly.entity_id
_entity_poly.type
_entity_poly.pdbx_seq_one_letter_code
_entity_poly.pdbx_strand_id
1 'polypeptide(L)'
;MMTLNSLLLLPLLFWGVMAQCPSAADLVNDSGEKLCARMFENSNMYFDQSCGGKFLDVKNGDDFPYMPLGWGNKISSLVVGNRCTLKVWSKAGKTGNNRSFSAGIVYQLKDYANGLFGDWNDSIQGYYCTC
;
A
#
# COMPACT_ATOMS: atom_id res chain seq x y z
N MET A 1 -54.65 -26.25 -17.73
CA MET A 1 -54.19 -26.33 -16.33
C MET A 1 -52.78 -25.79 -16.27
N MET A 2 -52.55 -24.88 -15.31
CA MET A 2 -51.39 -23.99 -15.13
C MET A 2 -50.08 -24.69 -14.76
N THR A 3 -48.98 -24.18 -15.31
CA THR A 3 -47.65 -24.12 -14.65
C THR A 3 -46.96 -22.84 -15.16
N LEU A 4 -47.27 -21.68 -14.57
CA LEU A 4 -46.55 -20.98 -13.49
C LEU A 4 -45.22 -20.37 -13.95
N ASN A 5 -45.28 -19.07 -14.27
CA ASN A 5 -44.15 -18.15 -14.42
C ASN A 5 -43.29 -18.14 -13.15
N SER A 6 -42.01 -18.49 -13.25
CA SER A 6 -41.05 -18.22 -12.18
C SER A 6 -40.31 -16.91 -12.44
N LEU A 7 -40.60 -15.95 -11.58
CA LEU A 7 -39.93 -14.67 -11.44
C LEU A 7 -38.41 -14.81 -11.19
N LEU A 8 -37.70 -13.80 -11.72
CA LEU A 8 -36.35 -13.35 -11.39
C LEU A 8 -35.92 -13.52 -9.92
N LEU A 9 -34.68 -13.99 -9.72
CA LEU A 9 -33.86 -13.72 -8.53
C LEU A 9 -32.39 -13.62 -8.96
N LEU A 10 -31.87 -12.40 -9.06
CA LEU A 10 -30.43 -12.13 -9.08
C LEU A 10 -29.84 -12.44 -7.69
N PRO A 11 -28.69 -13.12 -7.59
CA PRO A 11 -27.73 -12.78 -6.55
C PRO A 11 -26.75 -11.76 -7.13
N LEU A 12 -26.76 -10.56 -6.57
CA LEU A 12 -25.65 -9.60 -6.65
C LEU A 12 -24.39 -10.27 -6.08
N LEU A 13 -23.62 -10.96 -6.92
CA LEU A 13 -22.29 -11.46 -6.59
C LEU A 13 -21.27 -10.30 -6.68
N PHE A 14 -21.48 -9.24 -5.89
CA PHE A 14 -20.36 -8.41 -5.46
C PHE A 14 -19.79 -9.06 -4.20
N TRP A 15 -19.13 -10.21 -4.38
CA TRP A 15 -18.18 -10.65 -3.38
C TRP A 15 -17.10 -9.57 -3.32
N GLY A 16 -17.09 -8.84 -2.20
CA GLY A 16 -15.99 -7.95 -1.86
C GLY A 16 -14.71 -8.74 -1.99
N VAL A 17 -13.90 -8.41 -3.00
CA VAL A 17 -12.54 -8.90 -3.11
C VAL A 17 -11.85 -8.36 -1.87
N MET A 18 -11.68 -9.21 -0.87
CA MET A 18 -10.81 -8.94 0.27
C MET A 18 -9.47 -8.54 -0.32
N ALA A 19 -9.05 -7.30 -0.10
CA ALA A 19 -7.90 -6.72 -0.78
C ALA A 19 -6.61 -7.38 -0.25
N GLN A 20 -6.31 -8.56 -0.78
CA GLN A 20 -5.11 -9.31 -0.46
C GLN A 20 -3.91 -8.56 -1.01
N CYS A 21 -2.89 -8.38 -0.17
CA CYS A 21 -1.65 -7.71 -0.57
C CYS A 21 -1.03 -8.39 -1.79
N PRO A 22 -0.62 -7.61 -2.82
CA PRO A 22 0.11 -8.18 -3.93
C PRO A 22 1.44 -8.77 -3.47
N SER A 23 1.88 -9.83 -4.13
CA SER A 23 3.21 -10.40 -3.87
C SER A 23 4.29 -9.40 -4.30
N ALA A 24 5.42 -9.39 -3.60
CA ALA A 24 6.58 -8.56 -3.97
C ALA A 24 7.17 -8.94 -5.34
N ALA A 25 6.96 -10.18 -5.81
CA ALA A 25 7.44 -10.64 -7.11
C ALA A 25 6.56 -10.17 -8.27
N ASP A 26 5.26 -9.99 -8.01
CA ASP A 26 4.24 -9.69 -9.02
C ASP A 26 3.78 -8.22 -8.96
N LEU A 27 4.61 -7.35 -8.35
CA LEU A 27 4.28 -5.95 -8.17
C LEU A 27 4.46 -5.17 -9.47
N VAL A 28 3.38 -5.05 -10.24
CA VAL A 28 3.30 -4.32 -11.49
C VAL A 28 2.15 -3.29 -11.48
N ASN A 29 2.27 -2.24 -12.30
CA ASN A 29 1.18 -1.32 -12.55
C ASN A 29 0.20 -1.86 -13.61
N ASP A 30 -0.87 -1.10 -13.88
CA ASP A 30 -1.91 -1.48 -14.84
C ASP A 30 -1.39 -1.66 -16.28
N SER A 31 -0.25 -1.02 -16.61
CA SER A 31 0.44 -1.16 -17.89
C SER A 31 1.43 -2.34 -17.93
N GLY A 32 1.59 -3.07 -16.82
CA GLY A 32 2.53 -4.19 -16.69
C GLY A 32 3.99 -3.77 -16.38
N GLU A 33 4.25 -2.49 -16.08
CA GLU A 33 5.57 -2.03 -15.68
C GLU A 33 5.88 -2.48 -14.24
N LYS A 34 7.11 -2.94 -14.00
CA LYS A 34 7.56 -3.30 -12.65
C LYS A 34 7.62 -2.08 -11.74
N LEU A 35 7.04 -2.23 -10.55
CA LEU A 35 7.07 -1.20 -9.51
C LEU A 35 8.17 -1.50 -8.50
N CYS A 36 8.73 -0.44 -7.93
CA CYS A 36 9.69 -0.54 -6.83
C CYS A 36 8.96 -0.75 -5.50
N ALA A 37 7.85 -0.04 -5.30
CA ALA A 37 6.97 -0.25 -4.15
C ALA A 37 5.53 0.19 -4.47
N ARG A 38 4.59 -0.26 -3.65
CA ARG A 38 3.20 0.23 -3.60
C ARG A 38 2.87 0.52 -2.15
N MET A 39 2.44 1.75 -1.87
CA MET A 39 2.06 2.22 -0.54
C MET A 39 0.54 2.36 -0.48
N PHE A 40 -0.10 1.91 0.61
CA PHE A 40 -1.56 1.88 0.75
C PHE A 40 -2.02 2.77 1.89
N GLU A 41 -3.19 3.39 1.70
CA GLU A 41 -3.75 4.31 2.69
C GLU A 41 -4.31 3.61 3.94
N ASN A 42 -4.64 2.32 3.84
CA ASN A 42 -5.25 1.59 4.94
C ASN A 42 -4.30 0.53 5.50
N SER A 43 -4.55 0.17 6.75
CA SER A 43 -4.14 -1.10 7.35
C SER A 43 -5.32 -1.66 8.13
N ASN A 44 -5.45 -2.98 8.21
CA ASN A 44 -6.59 -3.65 8.84
C ASN A 44 -6.11 -4.49 10.04
N MET A 45 -7.01 -4.76 10.99
CA MET A 45 -6.78 -5.70 12.09
C MET A 45 -6.41 -7.09 11.55
N TYR A 46 -7.01 -7.50 10.43
CA TYR A 46 -6.60 -8.69 9.69
C TYR A 46 -5.47 -8.31 8.71
N PHE A 47 -4.26 -8.80 8.97
CA PHE A 47 -3.06 -8.41 8.22
C PHE A 47 -3.22 -8.59 6.70
N ASP A 48 -3.85 -9.68 6.26
CA ASP A 48 -4.08 -9.99 4.85
C ASP A 48 -4.97 -8.97 4.12
N GLN A 49 -5.74 -8.17 4.85
CA GLN A 49 -6.63 -7.12 4.33
C GLN A 49 -6.04 -5.72 4.43
N SER A 50 -4.78 -5.57 4.86
CA SER A 50 -4.17 -4.25 5.03
C SER A 50 -3.94 -3.52 3.71
N CYS A 51 -3.68 -4.21 2.60
CA CYS A 51 -3.40 -3.58 1.30
C CYS A 51 -4.67 -3.20 0.53
N GLY A 52 -5.64 -2.61 1.22
CA GLY A 52 -6.88 -2.12 0.66
C GLY A 52 -6.94 -0.60 0.49
N GLY A 53 -8.02 -0.12 -0.11
CA GLY A 53 -8.24 1.31 -0.36
C GLY A 53 -7.40 1.86 -1.50
N LYS A 54 -7.14 3.16 -1.46
CA LYS A 54 -6.26 3.82 -2.43
C LYS A 54 -4.82 3.38 -2.21
N PHE A 55 -4.07 3.33 -3.30
CA PHE A 55 -2.65 3.06 -3.29
C PHE A 55 -1.86 4.09 -4.11
N LEU A 56 -0.58 4.23 -3.76
CA LEU A 56 0.41 5.05 -4.45
C LEU A 56 1.50 4.12 -4.99
N ASP A 57 1.59 4.07 -6.32
CA ASP A 57 2.64 3.34 -7.02
C ASP A 57 3.94 4.13 -7.03
N VAL A 58 5.03 3.43 -6.78
CA VAL A 58 6.39 3.98 -6.73
C VAL A 58 7.25 3.25 -7.74
N LYS A 59 7.82 3.99 -8.69
CA LYS A 59 8.73 3.47 -9.71
C LYS A 59 10.16 3.39 -9.20
N ASN A 60 11.00 2.64 -9.90
CA ASN A 60 12.43 2.62 -9.61
C ASN A 60 13.04 4.00 -9.90
N GLY A 61 13.84 4.51 -8.96
CA GLY A 61 14.48 5.81 -9.06
C GLY A 61 13.59 6.98 -8.64
N ASP A 62 12.32 6.74 -8.29
CA ASP A 62 11.45 7.80 -7.80
C ASP A 62 12.02 8.41 -6.52
N ASP A 63 12.23 9.72 -6.56
CA ASP A 63 12.77 10.54 -5.50
C ASP A 63 11.80 11.69 -5.22
N PHE A 64 11.02 11.54 -4.16
CA PHE A 64 10.02 12.51 -3.77
C PHE A 64 10.35 13.08 -2.38
N PRO A 65 10.94 14.29 -2.33
CA PRO A 65 11.18 14.95 -1.05
C PRO A 65 9.90 15.39 -0.35
N TYR A 66 8.80 15.48 -1.10
CA TYR A 66 7.46 15.79 -0.61
C TYR A 66 6.49 14.74 -1.12
N MET A 67 5.60 14.26 -0.25
CA MET A 67 4.52 13.37 -0.66
C MET A 67 3.64 14.02 -1.73
N PRO A 68 3.19 13.27 -2.75
CA PRO A 68 2.20 13.75 -3.71
C PRO A 68 0.95 14.29 -2.99
N LEU A 69 0.25 15.23 -3.63
CA LEU A 69 -0.89 15.89 -3.02
C LEU A 69 -1.94 14.86 -2.56
N GLY A 70 -2.36 14.99 -1.30
CA GLY A 70 -3.33 14.10 -0.68
C GLY A 70 -2.76 12.81 -0.08
N TRP A 71 -1.45 12.56 -0.14
CA TRP A 71 -0.82 11.34 0.40
C TRP A 71 -0.04 11.52 1.70
N GLY A 72 0.29 12.75 2.07
CA GLY A 72 0.94 13.04 3.34
C GLY A 72 0.11 12.55 4.53
N ASN A 73 0.76 11.84 5.46
CA ASN A 73 0.13 11.23 6.64
C ASN A 73 -1.04 10.27 6.32
N LYS A 74 -0.92 9.45 5.27
CA LYS A 74 -1.94 8.44 4.95
C LYS A 74 -1.44 7.02 4.86
N ILE A 75 -0.13 6.82 4.69
CA ILE A 75 0.37 5.49 4.40
C ILE A 75 0.37 4.66 5.68
N SER A 76 -0.37 3.56 5.66
CA SER A 76 -0.55 2.65 6.79
C SER A 76 -0.01 1.23 6.52
N SER A 77 0.15 0.85 5.25
CA SER A 77 0.80 -0.40 4.84
C SER A 77 1.53 -0.23 3.51
N LEU A 78 2.47 -1.13 3.18
CA LEU A 78 3.24 -1.06 1.92
C LEU A 78 3.74 -2.44 1.47
N VAL A 79 4.02 -2.54 0.17
CA VAL A 79 4.72 -3.68 -0.44
C VAL A 79 5.92 -3.14 -1.19
N VAL A 80 7.10 -3.71 -0.93
CA VAL A 80 8.33 -3.40 -1.66
C VAL A 80 8.63 -4.55 -2.62
N GLY A 81 8.88 -4.22 -3.88
CA GLY A 81 9.19 -5.17 -4.92
C GLY A 81 10.47 -5.95 -4.66
N ASN A 82 10.61 -7.10 -5.30
CA ASN A 82 11.80 -7.93 -5.18
C ASN A 82 13.08 -7.17 -5.61
N ARG A 83 14.13 -7.30 -4.80
CA ARG A 83 15.43 -6.61 -4.96
C ARG A 83 15.36 -5.10 -4.87
N CYS A 84 14.23 -4.54 -4.44
CA CYS A 84 14.07 -3.12 -4.21
C CYS A 84 14.21 -2.77 -2.72
N THR A 85 14.53 -1.51 -2.46
CA THR A 85 14.52 -0.88 -1.13
C THR A 85 13.78 0.44 -1.21
N LEU A 86 12.77 0.61 -0.35
CA LEU A 86 12.04 1.86 -0.19
C LEU A 86 12.55 2.57 1.06
N LYS A 87 13.20 3.72 0.88
CA LYS A 87 13.59 4.61 1.97
C LYS A 87 12.55 5.69 2.17
N VAL A 88 12.16 5.93 3.41
CA VAL A 88 11.12 6.88 3.79
C VAL A 88 11.60 7.85 4.84
N TRP A 89 10.98 9.03 4.90
CA TRP A 89 11.27 10.09 5.86
C TRP A 89 9.99 10.57 6.54
N SER A 90 10.12 10.89 7.83
CA SER A 90 8.98 11.31 8.66
C SER A 90 8.62 12.79 8.50
N LYS A 91 9.49 13.59 7.90
CA LYS A 91 9.25 15.01 7.61
C LYS A 91 9.56 15.32 6.16
N ALA A 92 8.83 16.31 5.63
CA ALA A 92 9.02 16.81 4.28
C ALA A 92 10.45 17.33 4.06
N GLY A 93 10.87 17.36 2.79
CA GLY A 93 12.25 17.69 2.41
C GLY A 93 13.25 16.59 2.75
N LYS A 94 12.79 15.34 2.96
CA LYS A 94 13.64 14.20 3.40
C LYS A 94 14.37 14.45 4.71
N THR A 95 13.67 15.00 5.69
CA THR A 95 14.23 15.31 7.01
C THR A 95 13.58 14.46 8.11
N GLY A 96 14.03 14.63 9.36
CA GLY A 96 13.51 13.88 10.50
C GLY A 96 14.02 12.44 10.55
N ASN A 97 13.21 11.54 11.11
CA ASN A 97 13.54 10.12 11.18
C ASN A 97 13.43 9.52 9.79
N ASN A 98 14.25 8.51 9.51
CA ASN A 98 14.18 7.77 8.26
C ASN A 98 14.23 6.26 8.52
N ARG A 99 13.66 5.50 7.60
CA ARG A 99 13.64 4.03 7.61
C ARG A 99 13.77 3.50 6.21
N SER A 100 14.40 2.34 6.08
CA SER A 100 14.44 1.59 4.82
C SER A 100 13.67 0.30 4.99
N PHE A 101 12.77 0.03 4.06
CA PHE A 101 12.03 -1.22 3.94
C PHE A 101 12.60 -2.01 2.75
N SER A 102 13.05 -3.24 3.03
CA SER A 102 13.48 -4.17 1.99
C SER A 102 12.28 -4.87 1.35
N ALA A 103 12.54 -5.61 0.27
CA ALA A 103 11.56 -6.43 -0.44
C ALA A 103 10.67 -7.24 0.52
N GLY A 104 9.35 -7.22 0.25
CA GLY A 104 8.35 -7.91 1.05
C GLY A 104 7.13 -7.05 1.36
N ILE A 105 6.25 -7.60 2.19
CA ILE A 105 5.00 -6.97 2.59
C ILE A 105 5.15 -6.43 4.01
N VAL A 106 4.77 -5.18 4.20
CA VAL A 106 4.64 -4.52 5.50
C VAL A 106 3.16 -4.23 5.72
N TYR A 107 2.51 -5.15 6.44
CA TYR A 107 1.06 -5.09 6.63
C TYR A 107 0.60 -3.95 7.56
N GLN A 108 1.42 -3.54 8.52
CA GLN A 108 1.03 -2.54 9.52
C GLN A 108 2.24 -1.69 9.88
N LEU A 109 2.25 -0.42 9.46
CA LEU A 109 3.35 0.50 9.78
C LEU A 109 3.40 0.91 11.26
N LYS A 110 2.30 0.72 12.00
CA LYS A 110 2.28 0.92 13.45
C LYS A 110 3.20 -0.02 14.23
N ASP A 111 3.55 -1.17 13.66
CA ASP A 111 4.51 -2.11 14.27
C ASP A 111 5.96 -1.64 14.14
N TYR A 112 6.19 -0.54 13.42
CA TYR A 112 7.50 -0.03 13.06
C TYR A 112 7.72 1.27 13.82
N ALA A 113 8.61 1.26 14.82
CA ALA A 113 8.93 2.45 15.60
C ALA A 113 9.51 3.59 14.73
N ASN A 114 9.14 4.82 15.10
CA ASN A 114 9.53 6.08 14.50
C ASN A 114 9.94 7.06 15.61
N GLY A 115 11.16 6.89 16.13
CA GLY A 115 11.63 7.60 17.32
C GLY A 115 11.16 6.94 18.62
N LEU A 116 11.13 7.69 19.71
CA LEU A 116 10.90 7.16 21.06
C LEU A 116 9.42 6.91 21.41
N PHE A 117 8.50 7.72 20.86
CA PHE A 117 7.08 7.74 21.25
C PHE A 117 6.11 7.59 20.07
N GLY A 118 6.58 7.13 18.91
CA GLY A 118 5.75 7.04 17.71
C GLY A 118 6.13 5.88 16.81
N ASP A 119 5.32 5.70 15.78
CA ASP A 119 5.46 4.66 14.76
C ASP A 119 5.37 5.24 13.34
N TRP A 120 5.49 4.38 12.33
CA TRP A 120 5.48 4.80 10.93
C TRP A 120 4.08 4.91 10.33
N ASN A 121 3.02 4.56 11.05
CA ASN A 121 1.65 4.69 10.58
C ASN A 121 1.35 6.16 10.33
N ASP A 122 0.84 6.46 9.13
CA ASP A 122 0.45 7.81 8.72
C ASP A 122 1.55 8.86 8.98
N SER A 123 2.82 8.45 8.87
CA SER A 123 3.97 9.31 9.21
C SER A 123 4.91 9.58 8.05
N ILE A 124 4.73 8.90 6.91
CA ILE A 124 5.60 9.08 5.75
C ILE A 124 5.29 10.43 5.07
N GLN A 125 6.34 11.24 4.87
CA GLN A 125 6.28 12.57 4.26
C GLN A 125 7.18 12.76 3.04
N GLY A 126 8.11 11.83 2.81
CA GLY A 126 8.95 11.77 1.62
C GLY A 126 9.51 10.36 1.45
N TYR A 127 9.91 10.03 0.23
CA TYR A 127 10.43 8.70 -0.10
C TYR A 127 11.45 8.71 -1.23
N TYR A 128 12.18 7.61 -1.31
CA TYR A 128 13.10 7.28 -2.38
C TYR A 128 13.08 5.78 -2.56
N CYS A 129 12.97 5.31 -3.80
CA CYS A 129 12.93 3.88 -4.08
C CYS A 129 14.01 3.49 -5.08
N THR A 130 14.74 2.42 -4.78
CA THR A 130 15.81 1.89 -5.63
C THR A 130 15.74 0.38 -5.73
N CYS A 131 15.87 -0.11 -6.96
CA CYS A 131 16.19 -1.47 -7.36
C CYS A 131 17.39 -1.38 -8.32
#